data_AF-A0A6P6WDV3-F1
#
_entry.id   AF-A0A6P6WDV3-F1
#
_cell.length_a   1.000
_cell.length_b   1.000
_cell.length_c   1.000
_cell.angle_alpha   90.00
_cell.angle_beta   90.00
_cell.angle_gamma   90.00
#
_symmetry.space_group_name_H-M   'P 1'
#
loop_
_entity.id
_entity.type
_entity.pdbx_description
1 polymer ?
#
loop_
_entity_poly.entity_id
_entity_poly.type
_entity_poly.pdbx_seq_one_letter_code
_entity_poly.pdbx_strand_id
1 'polypeptide(L)'
;MLRSLLRSVAASQPQSNLAKILLPTASPAQFTASRSFASKNSKSNAGAAQAKKKAGGKKDGPDEKVRPEDVLVTPTEELVAEIEEEHRRRLAQNAGNKALDVGPNGRPLFTSTPSLSELTRKDACHFMEFSKEELERVLPEGFPPGMEKEFEETMRHALLIRQSFLDLRDNFRRVVDPPMYPTAKVPQTRRKIVLDGHRSCGKSIALAMLVHWARDEGWLVLYVPKGREWTHGGFFYRNPRTGLWDTPVQAANVLQDFMKFNQTPLQELHCKLTEPIPLGEGAGVGWAKGADTMPVPEGSTLYDLVQYGIKHTHASVGALVRLREELLLVEKYPVLFAIDQYNSWFTFSEYEEPVTVRSCRPIHARELTTVNAFRSMMHKDLMMVGAFSHSTAVGKLRKDLPEVPPNARINFPRYNLDEAATVCHYYVRQQLVNRDAFSEDNWKKIYYLANGNGSEIRQLMPFMR
;
A
#
# COMPACT_ATOMS: atom_id res chain seq x y z
N MET A 1 -56.65 60.61 -38.05
CA MET A 1 -55.85 61.40 -39.01
C MET A 1 -54.45 60.80 -39.01
N LEU A 2 -54.12 59.97 -40.02
CA LEU A 2 -53.25 60.31 -41.18
C LEU A 2 -51.84 60.74 -40.71
N ARG A 3 -50.71 60.17 -41.12
CA ARG A 3 -50.32 59.32 -42.26
C ARG A 3 -48.85 58.87 -42.03
N SER A 4 -48.50 57.59 -42.19
CA SER A 4 -47.67 57.01 -43.29
C SER A 4 -46.18 57.42 -43.28
N LEU A 5 -45.15 56.56 -43.38
CA LEU A 5 -44.83 55.48 -44.34
C LEU A 5 -43.73 54.58 -43.70
N LEU A 6 -43.82 53.25 -43.60
CA LEU A 6 -43.69 52.17 -44.61
C LEU A 6 -42.27 51.93 -45.19
N ARG A 7 -41.66 50.80 -44.82
CA ARG A 7 -41.09 49.71 -45.68
C ARG A 7 -40.60 48.55 -44.79
N SER A 8 -41.35 47.45 -44.65
CA SER A 8 -41.38 46.21 -45.48
C SER A 8 -40.43 45.11 -44.93
N VAL A 9 -40.91 44.14 -44.13
CA VAL A 9 -41.51 42.80 -44.47
C VAL A 9 -40.42 41.74 -44.68
N ALA A 10 -40.15 40.86 -43.68
CA ALA A 10 -40.71 39.50 -43.45
C ALA A 10 -40.20 38.45 -44.47
N ALA A 11 -40.00 37.16 -44.24
CA ALA A 11 -39.92 36.24 -43.10
C ALA A 11 -39.93 34.84 -43.76
N SER A 12 -39.04 33.89 -43.40
CA SER A 12 -39.30 32.45 -43.59
C SER A 12 -38.25 31.57 -42.91
N GLN A 13 -38.71 30.72 -41.98
CA GLN A 13 -38.09 29.43 -41.63
C GLN A 13 -38.69 28.34 -42.57
N PRO A 14 -38.32 27.03 -42.54
CA PRO A 14 -37.25 26.29 -41.85
C PRO A 14 -36.47 25.32 -42.79
N GLN A 15 -35.38 24.70 -42.30
CA GLN A 15 -35.09 23.24 -42.36
C GLN A 15 -33.59 22.89 -42.31
N SER A 16 -33.28 22.01 -41.35
CA SER A 16 -32.26 20.96 -41.33
C SER A 16 -31.03 21.08 -42.24
N ASN A 17 -29.85 21.17 -41.61
CA ASN A 17 -28.77 20.23 -41.94
C ASN A 17 -27.84 20.02 -40.74
N LEU A 18 -27.80 18.75 -40.33
CA LEU A 18 -26.87 18.15 -39.39
C LEU A 18 -25.43 18.33 -39.88
N ALA A 19 -24.64 19.14 -39.18
CA ALA A 19 -23.18 19.03 -39.23
C ALA A 19 -22.70 18.39 -37.93
N LYS A 20 -22.50 17.07 -38.00
CA LYS A 20 -21.86 16.23 -36.99
C LYS A 20 -20.43 16.74 -36.77
N ILE A 21 -20.18 17.40 -35.63
CA ILE A 21 -18.82 17.53 -35.11
C ILE A 21 -18.52 16.22 -34.38
N LEU A 22 -17.72 15.37 -35.02
CA LEU A 22 -17.20 14.14 -34.41
C LEU A 22 -16.35 14.48 -33.19
N LEU A 23 -16.88 14.18 -32.02
CA LEU A 23 -16.10 13.90 -30.81
C LEU A 23 -15.51 12.48 -30.98
N PRO A 24 -14.20 12.27 -30.83
CA PRO A 24 -13.66 10.93 -30.68
C PRO A 24 -14.07 10.40 -29.30
N THR A 25 -14.94 9.40 -29.30
CA THR A 25 -15.19 8.52 -28.15
C THR A 25 -13.92 7.71 -27.87
N ALA A 26 -13.16 8.11 -26.86
CA ALA A 26 -12.08 7.27 -26.31
C ALA A 26 -12.67 6.35 -25.26
N SER A 27 -12.75 5.06 -25.59
CA SER A 27 -12.99 3.97 -24.63
C SER A 27 -11.87 3.92 -23.58
N PRO A 28 -12.14 3.46 -22.35
CA PRO A 28 -11.13 3.36 -21.31
C PRO A 28 -10.16 2.22 -21.64
N ALA A 29 -8.98 2.58 -22.17
CA ALA A 29 -7.86 1.66 -22.29
C ALA A 29 -7.32 1.35 -20.89
N GLN A 30 -7.34 0.07 -20.54
CA GLN A 30 -6.70 -0.50 -19.37
C GLN A 30 -5.19 -0.21 -19.44
N PHE A 31 -4.68 0.56 -18.48
CA PHE A 31 -3.23 0.75 -18.33
C PHE A 31 -2.63 -0.48 -17.65
N THR A 32 -2.15 -1.44 -18.44
CA THR A 32 -1.17 -2.43 -18.00
C THR A 32 0.21 -1.77 -17.99
N ALA A 33 0.78 -1.65 -16.79
CA ALA A 33 2.12 -1.11 -16.60
C ALA A 33 3.16 -2.12 -17.13
N SER A 34 3.65 -1.91 -18.36
CA SER A 34 4.76 -2.66 -18.93
C SER A 34 6.05 -2.33 -18.17
N ARG A 35 6.69 -3.35 -17.57
CA ARG A 35 8.02 -3.24 -16.97
C ARG A 35 9.07 -3.15 -18.08
N SER A 36 9.74 -2.00 -18.22
CA SER A 36 10.93 -1.89 -19.07
C SER A 36 12.18 -1.84 -18.19
N PHE A 37 12.98 -2.90 -18.23
CA PHE A 37 14.34 -2.89 -17.70
C PHE A 37 15.23 -2.06 -18.63
N ALA A 38 15.86 -1.00 -18.11
CA ALA A 38 16.89 -0.26 -18.82
C ALA A 38 18.26 -0.84 -18.48
N SER A 39 18.90 -1.54 -19.43
CA SER A 39 20.35 -1.72 -19.42
C SER A 39 20.98 -0.57 -20.23
N LYS A 40 21.83 0.21 -19.57
CA LYS A 40 22.60 1.29 -20.19
C LYS A 40 23.67 0.68 -21.09
N ASN A 41 23.64 1.00 -22.38
CA ASN A 41 24.83 0.93 -23.22
C ASN A 41 25.22 2.33 -23.68
N SER A 42 26.32 2.81 -23.13
CA SER A 42 27.00 4.04 -23.55
C SER A 42 27.55 3.87 -24.97
N LYS A 43 27.11 4.71 -25.91
CA LYS A 43 27.84 4.95 -27.16
C LYS A 43 28.39 6.37 -27.15
N SER A 44 29.71 6.44 -27.02
CA SER A 44 30.53 7.61 -27.32
C SER A 44 30.61 7.83 -28.82
N ASN A 45 30.43 9.08 -29.24
CA ASN A 45 30.67 9.60 -30.59
C ASN A 45 32.12 9.37 -31.03
N ALA A 46 32.32 9.01 -32.29
CA ALA A 46 33.51 9.37 -33.06
C ALA A 46 33.17 9.38 -34.56
N GLY A 47 33.17 10.58 -35.14
CA GLY A 47 33.15 10.79 -36.58
C GLY A 47 34.56 10.91 -37.14
N ALA A 48 34.69 10.44 -38.39
CA ALA A 48 35.64 10.83 -39.43
C ALA A 48 37.16 10.73 -39.18
N ALA A 49 37.81 9.80 -39.88
CA ALA A 49 39.04 10.07 -40.62
C ALA A 49 39.26 9.05 -41.75
N GLN A 50 39.50 9.56 -42.94
CA GLN A 50 39.90 8.83 -44.15
C GLN A 50 41.33 8.28 -44.02
N ALA A 51 41.62 7.11 -44.60
CA ALA A 51 42.82 6.89 -45.43
C ALA A 51 42.92 5.46 -46.04
N LYS A 52 42.88 5.44 -47.38
CA LYS A 52 43.74 4.70 -48.33
C LYS A 52 43.93 3.16 -48.24
N LYS A 53 43.44 2.54 -49.34
CA LYS A 53 44.15 1.68 -50.32
C LYS A 53 44.81 0.37 -49.86
N LYS A 54 44.25 -0.75 -50.37
CA LYS A 54 44.83 -1.80 -51.26
C LYS A 54 44.12 -3.12 -50.95
N ALA A 55 43.38 -3.77 -51.84
CA ALA A 55 43.72 -4.43 -53.12
C ALA A 55 43.65 -5.96 -52.95
N GLY A 56 42.92 -6.62 -53.86
CA GLY A 56 42.84 -8.09 -54.05
C GLY A 56 41.78 -8.75 -53.16
N GLY A 57 40.71 -9.39 -53.64
CA GLY A 57 40.44 -9.96 -54.95
C GLY A 57 40.69 -11.46 -54.97
N LYS A 58 39.72 -12.29 -54.55
CA LYS A 58 39.14 -13.41 -55.31
C LYS A 58 38.17 -14.25 -54.47
N LYS A 59 37.27 -14.88 -55.22
CA LYS A 59 36.16 -15.78 -54.87
C LYS A 59 36.65 -17.07 -54.20
N ASP A 60 35.83 -17.69 -53.37
CA ASP A 60 35.15 -18.98 -53.67
C ASP A 60 34.46 -19.57 -52.42
N GLY A 61 33.26 -20.13 -52.61
CA GLY A 61 32.78 -21.34 -51.92
C GLY A 61 32.07 -21.18 -50.56
N PRO A 62 30.90 -21.83 -50.35
CA PRO A 62 30.17 -21.79 -49.09
C PRO A 62 30.65 -22.92 -48.16
N ASP A 63 30.89 -22.60 -46.90
CA ASP A 63 30.96 -23.62 -45.84
C ASP A 63 30.00 -23.21 -44.71
N GLU A 64 28.89 -23.94 -44.63
CA GLU A 64 27.99 -23.93 -43.49
C GLU A 64 28.74 -24.37 -42.23
N LYS A 65 28.89 -23.44 -41.28
CA LYS A 65 29.07 -23.77 -39.88
C LYS A 65 28.05 -22.98 -39.06
N VAL A 66 26.89 -23.59 -38.88
CA VAL A 66 25.89 -23.16 -37.89
C VAL A 66 26.55 -23.27 -36.51
N ARG A 67 26.69 -22.14 -35.82
CA ARG A 67 26.95 -22.07 -34.38
C ARG A 67 25.59 -22.01 -33.69
N PRO A 68 25.35 -22.75 -32.59
CA PRO A 68 24.12 -22.59 -31.84
C PRO A 68 24.18 -21.26 -31.09
N GLU A 69 23.40 -20.28 -31.53
CA GLU A 69 23.08 -19.12 -30.72
C GLU A 69 21.95 -19.52 -29.77
N ASP A 70 22.25 -19.55 -28.47
CA ASP A 70 21.25 -19.65 -27.41
C ASP A 70 20.39 -18.38 -27.43
N VAL A 71 19.34 -18.41 -28.26
CA VAL A 71 18.27 -17.42 -28.22
C VAL A 71 17.45 -17.71 -26.95
N LEU A 72 17.68 -16.91 -25.91
CA LEU A 72 16.74 -16.77 -24.79
C LEU A 72 15.41 -16.25 -25.33
N VAL A 73 14.55 -17.16 -25.77
CA VAL A 73 13.16 -16.87 -26.15
C VAL A 73 12.42 -16.49 -24.88
N THR A 74 12.03 -15.22 -24.78
CA THR A 74 11.07 -14.80 -23.77
C THR A 74 9.74 -15.51 -24.06
N PRO A 75 9.18 -16.28 -23.11
CA PRO A 75 7.93 -17.00 -23.33
C PRO A 75 6.80 -16.03 -23.67
N THR A 76 5.92 -16.42 -24.58
CA THR A 76 4.71 -15.66 -24.92
C THR A 76 3.77 -15.60 -23.71
N GLU A 77 2.94 -14.55 -23.61
CA GLU A 77 1.99 -14.40 -22.49
C GLU A 77 1.04 -15.61 -22.37
N GLU A 78 0.65 -16.20 -23.49
CA GLU A 78 -0.16 -17.43 -23.54
C GLU A 78 0.55 -18.63 -22.90
N LEU A 79 1.85 -18.83 -23.19
CA LEU A 79 2.63 -19.93 -22.64
C LEU A 79 2.85 -19.77 -21.13
N VAL A 80 3.02 -18.53 -20.65
CA VAL A 80 3.11 -18.25 -19.20
C VAL A 80 1.80 -18.60 -18.49
N ALA A 81 0.66 -18.21 -19.08
CA ALA A 81 -0.65 -18.52 -18.52
C ALA A 81 -0.93 -20.03 -18.45
N GLU A 82 -0.55 -20.79 -19.49
CA GLU A 82 -0.66 -22.25 -19.50
C GLU A 82 0.18 -22.91 -18.39
N ILE A 83 1.42 -22.46 -18.19
CA ILE A 83 2.30 -22.95 -17.11
C ILE A 83 1.70 -22.65 -15.73
N GLU A 84 1.15 -21.45 -15.53
CA GLU A 84 0.51 -21.07 -14.27
C GLU A 84 -0.76 -21.89 -14.00
N GLU A 85 -1.57 -22.16 -15.02
CA GLU A 85 -2.76 -23.00 -14.87
C GLU A 85 -2.40 -24.45 -14.54
N GLU A 86 -1.39 -25.00 -15.21
CA GLU A 86 -0.89 -26.34 -14.91
C GLU A 86 -0.35 -26.43 -13.47
N HIS A 87 0.43 -25.42 -13.05
CA HIS A 87 0.93 -25.31 -11.68
C HIS A 87 -0.23 -25.28 -10.66
N ARG A 88 -1.27 -24.48 -10.92
CA ARG A 88 -2.47 -24.41 -10.08
C ARG A 88 -3.17 -25.77 -9.96
N ARG A 89 -3.31 -26.51 -11.07
CA ARG A 89 -3.90 -27.86 -11.06
C ARG A 89 -3.09 -28.83 -10.20
N ARG A 90 -1.76 -28.80 -10.30
CA ARG A 90 -0.85 -29.64 -9.48
C ARG A 90 -0.94 -29.30 -7.99
N LEU A 91 -1.03 -28.02 -7.65
CA LEU A 91 -1.22 -27.60 -6.26
C LEU A 91 -2.59 -28.03 -5.71
N ALA A 92 -3.66 -27.87 -6.49
CA ALA A 92 -5.00 -28.28 -6.10
C ALA A 92 -5.09 -29.79 -5.80
N GLN A 93 -4.43 -30.63 -6.62
CA GLN A 93 -4.35 -32.07 -6.38
C GLN A 93 -3.66 -32.43 -5.05
N ASN A 94 -2.71 -31.59 -4.62
CA ASN A 94 -1.92 -31.79 -3.41
C ASN A 94 -2.41 -30.98 -2.20
N ALA A 95 -3.49 -30.20 -2.33
CA ALA A 95 -3.95 -29.30 -1.27
C ALA A 95 -4.36 -30.07 0.00
N GLY A 96 -5.04 -31.21 -0.14
CA GLY A 96 -5.46 -32.05 0.99
C GLY A 96 -4.36 -32.90 1.63
N ASN A 97 -3.17 -32.98 1.01
CA ASN A 97 -2.10 -33.85 1.49
C ASN A 97 -1.22 -33.16 2.53
N LYS A 98 -1.67 -33.20 3.80
CA LYS A 98 -0.94 -32.65 4.95
C LYS A 98 0.43 -33.29 5.19
N ALA A 99 0.70 -34.48 4.64
CA ALA A 99 2.01 -35.12 4.76
C ALA A 99 3.10 -34.37 3.98
N LEU A 100 2.74 -33.45 3.09
CA LEU A 100 3.68 -32.59 2.37
C LEU A 100 4.05 -31.34 3.16
N ASP A 101 3.30 -31.00 4.22
CA ASP A 101 3.48 -29.78 5.03
C ASP A 101 4.63 -29.94 6.04
N VAL A 102 5.81 -30.27 5.51
CA VAL A 102 7.02 -30.57 6.29
C VAL A 102 8.00 -29.41 6.18
N GLY A 103 8.23 -28.76 7.31
CA GLY A 103 9.21 -27.71 7.50
C GLY A 103 10.62 -28.24 7.79
N PRO A 104 11.54 -27.34 8.15
CA PRO A 104 12.92 -27.68 8.48
C PRO A 104 13.00 -28.73 9.60
N ASN A 105 13.93 -29.67 9.48
CA ASN A 105 14.15 -30.76 10.44
C ASN A 105 12.91 -31.64 10.72
N GLY A 106 11.98 -31.74 9.76
CA GLY A 106 10.78 -32.58 9.90
C GLY A 106 9.69 -31.98 10.80
N ARG A 107 9.82 -30.71 11.21
CA ARG A 107 8.79 -30.01 11.98
C ARG A 107 7.58 -29.68 11.10
N PRO A 108 6.38 -29.50 11.66
CA PRO A 108 5.23 -29.01 10.90
C PRO A 108 5.54 -27.66 10.24
N LEU A 109 5.13 -27.49 8.98
CA LEU A 109 5.31 -26.22 8.28
C LEU A 109 4.28 -25.15 8.72
N PHE A 110 3.08 -25.59 9.07
CA PHE A 110 1.98 -24.73 9.51
C PHE A 110 1.74 -24.88 11.02
N THR A 111 1.30 -23.80 11.65
CA THR A 111 0.81 -23.85 13.02
C THR A 111 -0.56 -24.53 13.07
N SER A 112 -0.88 -25.13 14.22
CA SER A 112 -2.21 -25.68 14.52
C SER A 112 -3.11 -24.68 15.26
N THR A 113 -2.55 -23.53 15.63
CA THR A 113 -3.24 -22.48 16.38
C THR A 113 -4.31 -21.81 15.52
N PRO A 114 -5.57 -21.68 16.01
CA PRO A 114 -6.70 -21.23 15.19
C PRO A 114 -6.75 -19.71 14.98
N SER A 115 -6.12 -18.91 15.85
CA SER A 115 -6.26 -17.46 15.86
C SER A 115 -4.93 -16.73 16.07
N LEU A 116 -4.83 -15.49 15.59
CA LEU A 116 -3.67 -14.63 15.83
C LEU A 116 -3.49 -14.30 17.31
N SER A 117 -4.55 -14.35 18.11
CA SER A 117 -4.53 -14.04 19.55
C SER A 117 -3.81 -15.13 20.34
N GLU A 118 -3.97 -16.39 19.95
CA GLU A 118 -3.40 -17.55 20.65
C GLU A 118 -1.94 -17.82 20.30
N LEU A 119 -1.39 -17.20 19.25
CA LEU A 119 -0.01 -17.45 18.84
C LEU A 119 0.98 -17.15 19.96
N THR A 120 1.97 -18.00 20.11
CA THR A 120 3.05 -17.86 21.10
C THR A 120 4.41 -17.81 20.40
N ARG A 121 5.48 -17.57 21.16
CA ARG A 121 6.85 -17.65 20.63
C ARG A 121 7.22 -19.03 20.09
N LYS A 122 6.48 -20.09 20.44
CA LYS A 122 6.70 -21.44 19.89
C LYS A 122 6.20 -21.56 18.45
N ASP A 123 5.22 -20.75 18.08
CA ASP A 123 4.65 -20.68 16.73
C ASP A 123 5.51 -19.85 15.77
N ALA A 124 6.57 -19.21 16.26
CA ALA A 124 7.54 -18.53 15.40
C ALA A 124 8.13 -19.52 14.38
N CYS A 125 8.44 -19.02 13.18
CA CYS A 125 8.94 -19.82 12.07
C CYS A 125 7.98 -20.93 11.58
N HIS A 126 6.67 -20.75 11.79
CA HIS A 126 5.61 -21.54 11.16
C HIS A 126 4.72 -20.63 10.31
N PHE A 127 4.05 -21.20 9.31
CA PHE A 127 3.03 -20.50 8.55
C PHE A 127 1.66 -20.61 9.22
N MET A 128 0.88 -19.53 9.18
CA MET A 128 -0.54 -19.57 9.47
C MET A 128 -1.30 -19.44 8.16
N GLU A 129 -2.27 -20.32 7.94
CA GLU A 129 -3.15 -20.28 6.79
C GLU A 129 -4.41 -19.48 7.14
N PHE A 130 -4.89 -18.71 6.16
CA PHE A 130 -6.08 -17.89 6.26
C PHE A 130 -7.01 -18.22 5.10
N SER A 131 -8.31 -18.05 5.30
CA SER A 131 -9.23 -18.01 4.16
C SER A 131 -9.14 -16.64 3.49
N LYS A 132 -9.35 -16.61 2.16
CA LYS A 132 -9.35 -15.35 1.41
C LYS A 132 -10.47 -14.43 1.90
N GLU A 133 -11.64 -15.03 2.15
CA GLU A 133 -12.85 -14.35 2.60
C GLU A 133 -12.66 -13.73 3.99
N GLU A 134 -11.96 -14.42 4.90
CA GLU A 134 -11.62 -13.88 6.21
C GLU A 134 -10.68 -12.69 6.10
N LEU A 135 -9.62 -12.78 5.29
CA LEU A 135 -8.69 -11.66 5.08
C LEU A 135 -9.38 -10.45 4.45
N GLU A 136 -10.23 -10.65 3.45
CA GLU A 136 -10.99 -9.56 2.81
C GLU A 136 -12.00 -8.93 3.76
N ARG A 137 -12.63 -9.73 4.64
CA ARG A 137 -13.52 -9.23 5.69
C ARG A 137 -12.77 -8.42 6.73
N VAL A 138 -11.58 -8.86 7.13
CA VAL A 138 -10.80 -8.22 8.19
C VAL A 138 -9.93 -7.08 7.66
N LEU A 139 -9.58 -7.03 6.38
CA LEU A 139 -8.80 -5.96 5.75
C LEU A 139 -9.48 -5.42 4.48
N PRO A 140 -10.71 -4.86 4.58
CA PRO A 140 -11.48 -4.41 3.43
C PRO A 140 -10.92 -3.12 2.77
N GLU A 141 -9.91 -2.48 3.38
CA GLU A 141 -9.15 -1.38 2.80
C GLU A 141 -8.13 -1.85 1.75
N GLY A 142 -7.85 -3.15 1.71
CA GLY A 142 -6.93 -3.78 0.77
C GLY A 142 -5.62 -4.24 1.40
N PHE A 143 -4.88 -5.04 0.63
CA PHE A 143 -3.65 -5.68 1.09
C PHE A 143 -2.41 -4.87 0.71
N PRO A 144 -1.31 -5.00 1.46
CA PRO A 144 -0.03 -4.47 1.02
C PRO A 144 0.43 -5.15 -0.29
N PRO A 145 1.04 -4.44 -1.25
CA PRO A 145 1.45 -5.03 -2.53
C PRO A 145 2.41 -6.22 -2.41
N GLY A 146 3.22 -6.24 -1.36
CA GLY A 146 4.12 -7.38 -1.08
C GLY A 146 3.38 -8.62 -0.57
N MET A 147 2.23 -8.44 0.08
CA MET A 147 1.36 -9.52 0.52
C MET A 147 0.56 -10.08 -0.65
N GLU A 148 -0.02 -9.21 -1.49
CA GLU A 148 -0.75 -9.61 -2.71
C GLU A 148 0.14 -10.48 -3.60
N LYS A 149 1.35 -9.99 -3.88
CA LYS A 149 2.35 -10.71 -4.67
C LYS A 149 2.78 -12.04 -4.03
N GLU A 150 2.70 -12.17 -2.71
CA GLU A 150 3.01 -13.44 -2.04
C GLU A 150 1.89 -14.46 -2.27
N PHE A 151 0.63 -14.03 -2.12
CA PHE A 151 -0.52 -14.89 -2.34
C PHE A 151 -0.70 -15.27 -3.81
N GLU A 152 -0.41 -14.35 -4.74
CA GLU A 152 -0.41 -14.61 -6.18
C GLU A 152 0.64 -15.66 -6.56
N GLU A 153 1.90 -15.47 -6.17
CA GLU A 153 2.98 -16.38 -6.58
C GLU A 153 2.87 -17.73 -5.88
N THR A 154 2.42 -17.78 -4.63
CA THR A 154 2.34 -19.04 -3.85
C THR A 154 0.99 -19.75 -3.98
N MET A 155 0.00 -19.08 -4.58
CA MET A 155 -1.37 -19.55 -4.76
C MET A 155 -2.03 -20.06 -3.47
N ARG A 156 -1.57 -19.60 -2.30
CA ARG A 156 -2.09 -19.95 -0.97
C ARG A 156 -2.01 -18.74 -0.05
N HIS A 157 -3.09 -18.50 0.69
CA HIS A 157 -3.19 -17.39 1.63
C HIS A 157 -2.56 -17.79 2.96
N ALA A 158 -1.23 -17.88 3.00
CA ALA A 158 -0.50 -18.21 4.21
C ALA A 158 0.62 -17.21 4.49
N LEU A 159 0.79 -16.85 5.77
CA LEU A 159 1.79 -15.88 6.22
C LEU A 159 2.71 -16.50 7.26
N LEU A 160 4.00 -16.20 7.15
CA LEU A 160 5.00 -16.60 8.12
C LEU A 160 4.79 -15.86 9.45
N ILE A 161 4.69 -16.60 10.54
CA ILE A 161 4.68 -16.06 11.89
C ILE A 161 6.11 -15.71 12.28
N ARG A 162 6.38 -14.41 12.33
CA ARG A 162 7.69 -13.87 12.66
C ARG A 162 7.81 -13.51 14.12
N GLN A 163 9.00 -13.72 14.68
CA GLN A 163 9.28 -13.31 16.06
C GLN A 163 9.04 -11.81 16.26
N SER A 164 9.43 -10.98 15.29
CA SER A 164 9.23 -9.52 15.35
C SER A 164 7.76 -9.11 15.31
N PHE A 165 6.89 -9.90 14.66
CA PHE A 165 5.44 -9.65 14.69
C PHE A 165 4.87 -9.99 16.07
N LEU A 166 5.26 -11.14 16.65
CA LEU A 166 4.83 -11.54 17.99
C LEU A 166 5.25 -10.49 19.04
N ASP A 167 6.49 -10.00 18.96
CA ASP A 167 6.99 -8.97 19.87
C ASP A 167 6.22 -7.63 19.72
N LEU A 168 5.81 -7.28 18.50
CA LEU A 168 4.98 -6.09 18.21
C LEU A 168 3.56 -6.24 18.77
N ARG A 169 2.92 -7.38 18.50
CA ARG A 169 1.59 -7.73 19.01
C ARG A 169 1.58 -7.74 20.54
N ASP A 170 2.51 -8.46 21.15
CA ASP A 170 2.62 -8.59 22.61
C ASP A 170 2.97 -7.27 23.28
N ASN A 171 3.65 -6.35 22.58
CA ASN A 171 3.84 -4.99 23.06
C ASN A 171 2.50 -4.26 23.20
N PHE A 172 1.64 -4.29 22.17
CA PHE A 172 0.33 -3.61 22.21
C PHE A 172 -0.65 -4.28 23.16
N ARG A 173 -0.67 -5.61 23.22
CA ARG A 173 -1.41 -6.36 24.23
C ARG A 173 -1.08 -5.88 25.65
N ARG A 174 0.21 -5.73 25.97
CA ARG A 174 0.66 -5.23 27.28
C ARG A 174 0.37 -3.75 27.54
N VAL A 175 0.16 -2.95 26.49
CA VAL A 175 -0.20 -1.53 26.63
C VAL A 175 -1.65 -1.39 27.11
N VAL A 176 -2.54 -2.25 26.61
CA VAL A 176 -3.97 -2.24 26.96
C VAL A 176 -4.21 -3.05 28.24
N ASP A 177 -3.66 -4.26 28.30
CA ASP A 177 -3.77 -5.17 29.43
C ASP A 177 -2.39 -5.44 30.06
N PRO A 178 -1.90 -4.53 30.92
CA PRO A 178 -0.63 -4.71 31.60
C PRO A 178 -0.70 -5.91 32.56
N PRO A 179 0.36 -6.74 32.63
CA PRO A 179 0.38 -7.88 33.55
C PRO A 179 0.29 -7.39 35.00
N MET A 180 -0.51 -8.10 35.83
CA MET A 180 -0.73 -7.75 37.24
C MET A 180 0.55 -7.64 38.07
N TYR A 181 1.61 -8.36 37.69
CA TYR A 181 2.91 -8.32 38.36
C TYR A 181 4.00 -7.83 37.39
N PRO A 182 4.70 -6.72 37.69
CA PRO A 182 5.83 -6.27 36.89
C PRO A 182 7.00 -7.25 37.09
N THR A 183 7.24 -8.10 36.10
CA THR A 183 8.44 -8.93 36.07
C THR A 183 9.64 -8.06 35.66
N ALA A 184 10.71 -8.08 36.44
CA ALA A 184 11.89 -7.21 36.27
C ALA A 184 12.62 -7.32 34.91
N LYS A 185 12.25 -8.28 34.05
CA LYS A 185 12.82 -8.51 32.72
C LYS A 185 11.92 -8.06 31.57
N VAL A 186 10.75 -7.46 31.83
CA VAL A 186 9.79 -7.11 30.77
C VAL A 186 10.23 -5.82 30.05
N PRO A 187 10.38 -5.83 28.71
CA PRO A 187 10.72 -4.64 27.96
C PRO A 187 9.67 -3.55 28.12
N GLN A 188 10.13 -2.30 28.26
CA GLN A 188 9.24 -1.13 28.34
C GLN A 188 8.29 -1.08 27.14
N THR A 189 6.99 -1.03 27.42
CA THR A 189 5.94 -0.98 26.41
C THR A 189 5.95 0.37 25.67
N ARG A 190 5.72 0.33 24.36
CA ARG A 190 5.69 1.52 23.50
C ARG A 190 4.31 1.67 22.88
N ARG A 191 3.66 2.81 23.12
CA ARG A 191 2.38 3.17 22.47
C ARG A 191 2.56 3.62 21.01
N LYS A 192 3.74 4.18 20.71
CA LYS A 192 4.06 4.86 19.46
C LYS A 192 5.27 4.19 18.83
N ILE A 193 5.09 3.59 17.66
CA ILE A 193 6.12 2.81 16.99
C ILE A 193 6.22 3.24 15.53
N VAL A 194 7.44 3.39 15.05
CA VAL A 194 7.74 3.48 13.61
C VAL A 194 8.56 2.26 13.22
N LEU A 195 7.97 1.36 12.43
CA LEU A 195 8.67 0.22 11.85
C LEU A 195 9.54 0.72 10.70
N ASP A 196 10.85 0.68 10.89
CA ASP A 196 11.85 0.98 9.86
C ASP A 196 12.70 -0.26 9.59
N GLY A 197 13.44 -0.29 8.48
CA GLY A 197 14.31 -1.41 8.13
C GLY A 197 14.38 -1.58 6.63
N HIS A 198 15.20 -2.51 6.16
CA HIS A 198 15.48 -2.69 4.73
C HIS A 198 14.22 -2.88 3.87
N ARG A 199 14.33 -2.53 2.58
CA ARG A 199 13.27 -2.82 1.62
C ARG A 199 12.95 -4.33 1.63
N SER A 200 11.66 -4.66 1.50
CA SER A 200 11.19 -6.06 1.41
C SER A 200 11.52 -6.96 2.60
N CYS A 201 11.70 -6.40 3.80
CA CYS A 201 11.84 -7.18 5.04
C CYS A 201 10.51 -7.52 5.74
N GLY A 202 9.34 -7.28 5.14
CA GLY A 202 8.03 -7.69 5.70
C GLY A 202 7.33 -6.73 6.66
N LYS A 203 7.73 -5.44 6.71
CA LYS A 203 7.12 -4.43 7.59
C LYS A 203 5.61 -4.24 7.35
N SER A 204 5.21 -4.08 6.09
CA SER A 204 3.81 -3.89 5.71
C SER A 204 2.96 -5.12 6.05
N ILE A 205 3.51 -6.32 5.87
CA ILE A 205 2.83 -7.58 6.23
C ILE A 205 2.64 -7.66 7.75
N ALA A 206 3.66 -7.34 8.53
CA ALA A 206 3.56 -7.33 9.99
C ALA A 206 2.55 -6.29 10.50
N LEU A 207 2.44 -5.13 9.84
CA LEU A 207 1.42 -4.13 10.15
C LEU A 207 0.01 -4.63 9.82
N ALA A 208 -0.19 -5.26 8.66
CA ALA A 208 -1.48 -5.86 8.28
C ALA A 208 -1.90 -6.98 9.24
N MET A 209 -0.98 -7.87 9.63
CA MET A 209 -1.24 -8.90 10.64
C MET A 209 -1.56 -8.29 12.02
N LEU A 210 -0.94 -7.17 12.38
CA LEU A 210 -1.25 -6.48 13.64
C LEU A 210 -2.67 -5.90 13.61
N VAL A 211 -3.08 -5.35 12.47
CA VAL A 211 -4.45 -4.86 12.26
C VAL A 211 -5.45 -6.01 12.36
N HIS A 212 -5.17 -7.14 11.73
CA HIS A 212 -6.03 -8.33 11.82
C HIS A 212 -6.21 -8.76 13.27
N TRP A 213 -5.11 -8.92 14.00
CA TRP A 213 -5.15 -9.27 15.42
C TRP A 213 -5.93 -8.24 16.25
N ALA A 214 -5.67 -6.94 16.08
CA ALA A 214 -6.35 -5.90 16.85
C ALA A 214 -7.87 -5.88 16.58
N ARG A 215 -8.27 -6.17 15.34
CA ARG A 215 -9.68 -6.31 14.95
C ARG A 215 -10.35 -7.52 15.60
N ASP A 216 -9.64 -8.65 15.67
CA ASP A 216 -10.12 -9.86 16.36
C ASP A 216 -10.31 -9.62 17.88
N GLU A 217 -9.46 -8.78 18.48
CA GLU A 217 -9.56 -8.35 19.89
C GLU A 217 -10.62 -7.25 20.11
N GLY A 218 -11.34 -6.82 19.07
CA GLY A 218 -12.41 -5.83 19.16
C GLY A 218 -11.94 -4.38 19.28
N TRP A 219 -10.74 -4.05 18.79
CA TRP A 219 -10.20 -2.69 18.83
C TRP A 219 -10.78 -1.83 17.70
N LEU A 220 -10.82 -0.51 17.92
CA LEU A 220 -11.16 0.45 16.87
C LEU A 220 -9.90 0.81 16.08
N VAL A 221 -9.80 0.34 14.83
CA VAL A 221 -8.56 0.44 14.04
C VAL A 221 -8.75 1.34 12.81
N LEU A 222 -7.94 2.39 12.73
CA LEU A 222 -7.73 3.16 11.51
C LEU A 222 -6.54 2.59 10.75
N TYR A 223 -6.81 1.83 9.69
CA TYR A 223 -5.78 1.23 8.84
C TYR A 223 -5.63 1.99 7.53
N VAL A 224 -4.40 2.36 7.21
CA VAL A 224 -4.03 3.02 5.95
C VAL A 224 -2.95 2.18 5.25
N PRO A 225 -3.32 1.27 4.32
CA PRO A 225 -2.36 0.40 3.63
C PRO A 225 -1.44 1.16 2.65
N LYS A 226 -1.85 2.34 2.19
CA LYS A 226 -1.12 3.14 1.19
C LYS A 226 -1.06 4.61 1.58
N GLY A 227 -0.19 4.94 2.54
CA GLY A 227 0.01 6.33 2.98
C GLY A 227 0.45 7.30 1.87
N ARG A 228 1.03 6.80 0.76
CA ARG A 228 1.39 7.62 -0.41
C ARG A 228 0.18 8.30 -1.08
N GLU A 229 -0.99 7.67 -1.09
CA GLU A 229 -2.21 8.22 -1.71
C GLU A 229 -2.68 9.52 -1.03
N TRP A 230 -2.24 9.77 0.21
CA TRP A 230 -2.51 11.02 0.92
C TRP A 230 -1.73 12.22 0.40
N THR A 231 -0.73 11.97 -0.44
CA THR A 231 0.23 12.97 -0.93
C THR A 231 0.32 12.99 -2.45
N HIS A 232 -0.48 12.17 -3.15
CA HIS A 232 -0.39 11.96 -4.59
C HIS A 232 -1.78 11.82 -5.19
N GLY A 233 -1.97 12.36 -6.40
CA GLY A 233 -3.22 12.27 -7.15
C GLY A 233 -4.42 13.02 -6.57
N GLY A 234 -5.54 13.01 -7.30
CA GLY A 234 -6.79 13.62 -6.86
C GLY A 234 -6.82 15.15 -6.90
N PHE A 235 -8.01 15.70 -6.61
CA PHE A 235 -8.24 17.14 -6.52
C PHE A 235 -7.67 17.71 -5.21
N PHE A 236 -7.00 18.85 -5.31
CA PHE A 236 -6.44 19.58 -4.17
C PHE A 236 -6.64 21.09 -4.36
N TYR A 237 -6.75 21.83 -3.26
CA TYR A 237 -6.84 23.28 -3.27
C TYR A 237 -6.28 23.88 -1.98
N ARG A 238 -5.92 25.16 -2.00
CA ARG A 238 -5.44 25.86 -0.81
C ARG A 238 -6.62 26.40 -0.03
N ASN A 239 -6.74 26.00 1.22
CA ASN A 239 -7.76 26.52 2.11
C ASN A 239 -7.36 27.94 2.58
N PRO A 240 -8.14 28.99 2.28
CA PRO A 240 -7.79 30.37 2.61
C PRO A 240 -7.85 30.65 4.12
N ARG A 241 -8.57 29.82 4.91
CA ARG A 241 -8.72 30.03 6.35
C ARG A 241 -7.55 29.47 7.14
N THR A 242 -7.15 28.24 6.83
CA THR A 242 -6.05 27.56 7.54
C THR A 242 -4.70 27.81 6.89
N GLY A 243 -4.67 28.20 5.62
CA GLY A 243 -3.46 28.32 4.80
C GLY A 243 -2.88 26.97 4.35
N LEU A 244 -3.47 25.85 4.77
CA LEU A 244 -3.10 24.49 4.41
C LEU A 244 -3.76 24.05 3.10
N TRP A 245 -3.33 22.92 2.56
CA TRP A 245 -3.86 22.34 1.33
C TRP A 245 -4.81 21.18 1.64
N ASP A 246 -6.02 21.25 1.09
CA ASP A 246 -7.09 20.30 1.34
C ASP A 246 -7.21 19.31 0.17
N THR A 247 -7.40 18.03 0.49
CA THR A 247 -7.54 16.92 -0.47
C THR A 247 -8.88 16.19 -0.25
N PRO A 248 -10.02 16.77 -0.70
CA PRO A 248 -11.35 16.28 -0.34
C PRO A 248 -11.68 14.89 -0.88
N VAL A 249 -11.22 14.55 -2.09
CA VAL A 249 -11.43 13.21 -2.67
C VAL A 249 -10.74 12.14 -1.82
N GLN A 250 -9.50 12.40 -1.43
CA GLN A 250 -8.75 11.50 -0.58
C GLN A 250 -9.36 11.40 0.83
N ALA A 251 -9.81 12.52 1.40
CA ALA A 251 -10.49 12.49 2.70
C ALA A 251 -11.75 11.64 2.68
N ALA A 252 -12.56 11.74 1.62
CA ALA A 252 -13.75 10.90 1.45
C ALA A 252 -13.39 9.41 1.32
N ASN A 253 -12.34 9.05 0.57
CA ASN A 253 -11.87 7.67 0.46
C ASN A 253 -11.45 7.10 1.82
N VAL A 254 -10.70 7.88 2.61
CA VAL A 254 -10.27 7.47 3.96
C VAL A 254 -11.48 7.25 4.88
N LEU A 255 -12.48 8.13 4.82
CA LEU A 255 -13.72 7.98 5.59
C LEU A 255 -14.49 6.71 5.16
N GLN A 256 -14.57 6.44 3.86
CA GLN A 256 -15.19 5.21 3.33
C GLN A 256 -14.45 3.96 3.83
N ASP A 257 -13.12 3.94 3.70
CA ASP A 257 -12.28 2.82 4.15
C ASP A 257 -12.42 2.56 5.64
N PHE A 258 -12.37 3.62 6.45
CA PHE A 258 -12.54 3.50 7.90
C PHE A 258 -13.91 2.95 8.30
N MET A 259 -14.97 3.26 7.53
CA MET A 259 -16.33 2.79 7.77
C MET A 259 -16.52 1.30 7.44
N LYS A 260 -15.76 0.74 6.47
CA LYS A 260 -15.95 -0.64 5.97
C LYS A 260 -15.92 -1.69 7.07
N PHE A 261 -14.95 -1.60 8.00
CA PHE A 261 -14.82 -2.54 9.11
C PHE A 261 -15.48 -2.04 10.41
N ASN A 262 -15.34 -0.74 10.71
CA ASN A 262 -15.67 -0.20 12.04
C ASN A 262 -17.14 0.22 12.19
N GLN A 263 -18.05 -0.24 11.33
CA GLN A 263 -19.43 0.24 11.31
C GLN A 263 -20.14 0.13 12.66
N THR A 264 -20.07 -1.04 13.32
CA THR A 264 -20.76 -1.27 14.60
C THR A 264 -20.22 -0.39 15.72
N PRO A 265 -18.89 -0.34 16.00
CA PRO A 265 -18.36 0.61 16.99
C PRO A 265 -18.73 2.07 16.72
N LEU A 266 -18.74 2.50 15.45
CA LEU A 266 -19.04 3.90 15.09
C LEU A 266 -20.49 4.30 15.36
N GLN A 267 -21.43 3.36 15.30
CA GLN A 267 -22.84 3.59 15.63
C GLN A 267 -23.07 3.72 17.15
N GLU A 268 -22.21 3.09 17.96
CA GLU A 268 -22.32 3.14 19.42
C GLU A 268 -21.63 4.38 20.02
N LEU A 269 -20.63 4.92 19.34
CA LEU A 269 -19.84 6.06 19.79
C LEU A 269 -20.50 7.38 19.39
N HIS A 270 -20.79 8.20 20.39
CA HIS A 270 -21.36 9.54 20.20
C HIS A 270 -20.25 10.58 20.04
N CYS A 271 -20.46 11.58 19.18
CA CYS A 271 -19.56 12.73 19.05
C CYS A 271 -19.52 13.49 20.37
N LYS A 272 -18.33 13.68 20.93
CA LYS A 272 -18.13 14.43 22.19
C LYS A 272 -17.92 15.91 21.94
N LEU A 273 -17.37 16.26 20.79
CA LEU A 273 -17.02 17.63 20.47
C LEU A 273 -18.17 18.30 19.71
N THR A 274 -18.55 19.50 20.14
CA THR A 274 -19.71 20.26 19.62
C THR A 274 -19.36 21.30 18.56
N GLU A 275 -18.07 21.58 18.35
CA GLU A 275 -17.63 22.54 17.35
C GLU A 275 -18.10 22.17 15.92
N PRO A 276 -18.50 23.16 15.11
CA PRO A 276 -18.99 22.91 13.76
C PRO A 276 -17.87 22.49 12.82
N ILE A 277 -18.20 21.65 11.83
CA ILE A 277 -17.25 21.17 10.84
C ILE A 277 -16.97 22.29 9.83
N PRO A 278 -15.70 22.65 9.57
CA PRO A 278 -15.36 23.59 8.52
C PRO A 278 -15.68 23.01 7.15
N LEU A 279 -16.42 23.77 6.33
CA LEU A 279 -16.70 23.42 4.95
C LEU A 279 -15.67 24.08 4.03
N GLY A 280 -15.27 23.34 3.01
CA GLY A 280 -14.30 23.79 2.03
C GLY A 280 -14.76 23.60 0.58
N GLU A 281 -13.80 23.60 -0.34
CA GLU A 281 -14.05 23.35 -1.76
C GLU A 281 -14.33 21.86 -2.00
N GLY A 282 -15.45 21.59 -2.66
CA GLY A 282 -15.87 20.27 -3.06
C GLY A 282 -15.32 19.91 -4.44
N ALA A 283 -14.86 18.68 -4.60
CA ALA A 283 -14.32 18.20 -5.86
C ALA A 283 -15.38 18.26 -6.97
N GLY A 284 -15.15 19.05 -8.01
CA GLY A 284 -16.05 19.19 -9.16
C GLY A 284 -17.31 20.04 -8.92
N VAL A 285 -17.50 20.60 -7.72
CA VAL A 285 -18.68 21.42 -7.37
C VAL A 285 -18.32 22.81 -6.85
N GLY A 286 -17.04 23.09 -6.62
CA GLY A 286 -16.53 24.39 -6.19
C GLY A 286 -16.76 24.64 -4.70
N TRP A 287 -16.84 25.92 -4.30
CA TRP A 287 -17.03 26.31 -2.90
C TRP A 287 -18.49 26.14 -2.46
N ALA A 288 -18.67 25.74 -1.20
CA ALA A 288 -20.00 25.68 -0.60
C ALA A 288 -20.66 27.08 -0.65
N LYS A 289 -21.88 27.16 -1.17
CA LYS A 289 -22.64 28.41 -1.23
C LYS A 289 -23.40 28.62 0.07
N GLY A 290 -23.21 29.77 0.72
CA GLY A 290 -24.01 30.21 1.86
C GLY A 290 -23.32 30.06 3.23
N ALA A 291 -23.00 28.82 3.64
CA ALA A 291 -22.43 28.54 4.96
C ALA A 291 -21.00 28.02 4.88
N ASP A 292 -20.13 28.60 5.70
CA ASP A 292 -18.70 28.29 5.80
C ASP A 292 -18.39 27.12 6.74
N THR A 293 -19.33 26.80 7.61
CA THR A 293 -19.23 25.76 8.64
C THR A 293 -20.58 25.06 8.75
N MET A 294 -20.56 23.80 9.16
CA MET A 294 -21.79 23.05 9.42
C MET A 294 -21.87 22.62 10.89
N PRO A 295 -22.97 22.91 11.61
CA PRO A 295 -23.19 22.39 12.94
C PRO A 295 -23.40 20.87 12.90
N VAL A 296 -22.80 20.17 13.87
CA VAL A 296 -23.06 18.76 14.10
C VAL A 296 -24.25 18.67 15.07
N PRO A 297 -25.36 17.98 14.72
CA PRO A 297 -26.50 17.85 15.61
C PRO A 297 -26.12 17.22 16.95
N GLU A 298 -26.66 17.74 18.05
CA GLU A 298 -26.44 17.16 19.38
C GLU A 298 -26.92 15.70 19.41
N GLY A 299 -26.08 14.80 19.94
CA GLY A 299 -26.37 13.37 19.98
C GLY A 299 -26.01 12.59 18.71
N SER A 300 -25.41 13.23 17.69
CA SER A 300 -24.92 12.52 16.51
C SER A 300 -23.86 11.47 16.87
N THR A 301 -23.83 10.37 16.15
CA THR A 301 -22.81 9.32 16.29
C THR A 301 -21.58 9.61 15.42
N LEU A 302 -20.45 8.96 15.71
CA LEU A 302 -19.28 9.01 14.83
C LEU A 302 -19.60 8.42 13.45
N TYR A 303 -20.53 7.48 13.37
CA TYR A 303 -21.04 6.98 12.10
C TYR A 303 -21.72 8.07 11.27
N ASP A 304 -22.56 8.90 11.90
CA ASP A 304 -23.25 10.00 11.22
C ASP A 304 -22.24 11.04 10.70
N LEU A 305 -21.22 11.36 11.51
CA LEU A 305 -20.11 12.24 11.12
C LEU A 305 -19.38 11.69 9.87
N VAL A 306 -19.02 10.41 9.89
CA VAL A 306 -18.31 9.75 8.78
C VAL A 306 -19.19 9.69 7.53
N GLN A 307 -20.44 9.23 7.65
CA GLN A 307 -21.39 9.22 6.54
C GLN A 307 -21.61 10.60 5.94
N TYR A 308 -21.70 11.62 6.78
CA TYR A 308 -21.89 12.99 6.34
C TYR A 308 -20.69 13.46 5.49
N GLY A 309 -19.47 13.22 5.97
CA GLY A 309 -18.23 13.54 5.24
C GLY A 309 -18.07 12.75 3.94
N ILE A 310 -18.62 11.54 3.84
CA ILE A 310 -18.65 10.76 2.59
C ILE A 310 -19.67 11.34 1.59
N LYS A 311 -20.86 11.70 2.06
CA LYS A 311 -21.95 12.21 1.20
C LYS A 311 -21.68 13.64 0.71
N HIS A 312 -21.06 14.47 1.54
CA HIS A 312 -20.82 15.89 1.24
C HIS A 312 -19.34 16.16 1.04
N THR A 313 -18.93 16.31 -0.22
CA THR A 313 -17.52 16.55 -0.58
C THR A 313 -16.91 17.79 0.08
N HIS A 314 -17.71 18.85 0.33
CA HIS A 314 -17.27 20.06 1.02
C HIS A 314 -16.85 19.80 2.47
N ALA A 315 -17.47 18.81 3.12
CA ALA A 315 -17.25 18.49 4.53
C ALA A 315 -16.21 17.38 4.72
N SER A 316 -15.78 16.67 3.67
CA SER A 316 -14.95 15.47 3.80
C SER A 316 -13.65 15.71 4.58
N VAL A 317 -12.92 16.79 4.27
CA VAL A 317 -11.67 17.13 4.97
C VAL A 317 -11.95 17.51 6.43
N GLY A 318 -12.91 18.40 6.65
CA GLY A 318 -13.29 18.83 8.00
C GLY A 318 -13.78 17.67 8.87
N ALA A 319 -14.61 16.78 8.32
CA ALA A 319 -15.12 15.60 9.01
C ALA A 319 -14.00 14.60 9.35
N LEU A 320 -13.01 14.44 8.48
CA LEU A 320 -11.86 13.57 8.75
C LEU A 320 -10.94 14.14 9.83
N VAL A 321 -10.67 15.45 9.81
CA VAL A 321 -9.93 16.12 10.90
C VAL A 321 -10.70 16.03 12.21
N ARG A 322 -12.02 16.22 12.16
CA ARG A 322 -12.86 16.08 13.34
C ARG A 322 -12.85 14.66 13.89
N LEU A 323 -12.97 13.67 13.02
CA LEU A 323 -12.90 12.26 13.39
C LEU A 323 -11.59 11.95 14.12
N ARG A 324 -10.46 12.52 13.68
CA ARG A 324 -9.17 12.37 14.37
C ARG A 324 -9.26 12.83 15.83
N GLU A 325 -9.83 13.99 16.08
CA GLU A 325 -9.97 14.57 17.42
C GLU A 325 -10.90 13.73 18.28
N GLU A 326 -12.05 13.32 17.74
CA GLU A 326 -13.01 12.46 18.44
C GLU A 326 -12.39 11.11 18.83
N LEU A 327 -11.62 10.49 17.92
CA LEU A 327 -10.94 9.22 18.18
C LEU A 327 -9.91 9.30 19.32
N LEU A 328 -9.35 10.49 19.59
CA LEU A 328 -8.46 10.69 20.74
C LEU A 328 -9.23 10.74 22.08
N LEU A 329 -10.55 10.96 22.05
CA LEU A 329 -11.41 11.03 23.22
C LEU A 329 -12.18 9.73 23.49
N VAL A 330 -12.07 8.74 22.61
CA VAL A 330 -12.72 7.44 22.77
C VAL A 330 -11.99 6.63 23.85
N GLU A 331 -12.72 6.27 24.90
CA GLU A 331 -12.22 5.45 26.01
C GLU A 331 -12.82 4.03 26.01
N LYS A 332 -13.99 3.85 25.38
CA LYS A 332 -14.73 2.57 25.38
C LYS A 332 -13.97 1.44 24.67
N TYR A 333 -13.23 1.78 23.61
CA TYR A 333 -12.45 0.83 22.83
C TYR A 333 -10.99 1.28 22.78
N PRO A 334 -10.02 0.35 22.80
CA PRO A 334 -8.65 0.67 22.42
C PRO A 334 -8.61 1.15 20.97
N VAL A 335 -8.01 2.31 20.73
CA VAL A 335 -7.92 2.92 19.39
C VAL A 335 -6.49 2.77 18.84
N LEU A 336 -6.33 2.13 17.68
CA LEU A 336 -5.04 1.92 17.02
C LEU A 336 -5.00 2.58 15.64
N PHE A 337 -3.95 3.36 15.41
CA PHE A 337 -3.69 3.98 14.11
C PHE A 337 -2.55 3.23 13.41
N ALA A 338 -2.83 2.53 12.33
CA ALA A 338 -1.88 1.70 11.59
C ALA A 338 -1.67 2.26 10.19
N ILE A 339 -0.49 2.79 9.91
CA ILE A 339 -0.21 3.56 8.68
C ILE A 339 1.00 2.99 7.95
N ASP A 340 0.79 2.35 6.81
CA ASP A 340 1.88 1.93 5.94
C ASP A 340 2.33 3.06 5.00
N GLN A 341 3.58 3.01 4.56
CA GLN A 341 4.23 4.05 3.77
C GLN A 341 4.24 5.42 4.49
N TYR A 342 4.34 5.40 5.82
CA TYR A 342 4.32 6.58 6.69
C TYR A 342 5.46 7.57 6.36
N ASN A 343 6.55 7.10 5.73
CA ASN A 343 7.61 7.95 5.22
C ASN A 343 7.14 8.96 4.15
N SER A 344 6.08 8.66 3.39
CA SER A 344 5.49 9.59 2.41
C SER A 344 5.00 10.88 3.07
N TRP A 345 4.70 10.86 4.37
CA TRP A 345 4.20 12.03 5.12
C TRP A 345 5.31 12.96 5.65
N PHE A 346 6.58 12.64 5.38
CA PHE A 346 7.75 13.44 5.78
C PHE A 346 8.53 14.03 4.59
N THR A 347 7.98 13.92 3.39
CA THR A 347 8.58 14.40 2.15
C THR A 347 7.64 15.34 1.40
N PHE A 348 8.08 15.84 0.25
CA PHE A 348 7.24 16.58 -0.68
C PHE A 348 6.17 15.67 -1.31
N SER A 349 4.96 16.23 -1.46
CA SER A 349 3.87 15.64 -2.21
C SER A 349 4.05 15.81 -3.71
N GLU A 350 3.19 15.17 -4.50
CA GLU A 350 3.10 15.42 -5.95
C GLU A 350 2.50 16.79 -6.28
N TYR A 351 1.76 17.38 -5.33
CA TYR A 351 1.13 18.68 -5.52
C TYR A 351 2.16 19.81 -5.54
N GLU A 352 1.90 20.79 -6.39
CA GLU A 352 2.76 21.96 -6.52
C GLU A 352 1.92 23.25 -6.49
N GLU A 353 2.49 24.28 -5.87
CA GLU A 353 1.92 25.62 -5.82
C GLU A 353 2.55 26.49 -6.92
N PRO A 354 1.77 27.04 -7.87
CA PRO A 354 2.31 27.96 -8.87
C PRO A 354 2.74 29.26 -8.20
N VAL A 355 4.04 29.54 -8.19
CA VAL A 355 4.61 30.78 -7.62
C VAL A 355 4.75 31.86 -8.69
N THR A 356 5.20 31.46 -9.88
CA THR A 356 5.23 32.32 -11.06
C THR A 356 4.66 31.56 -12.24
N VAL A 357 4.45 32.26 -13.37
CA VAL A 357 4.00 31.64 -14.63
C VAL A 357 4.91 30.48 -15.09
N ARG A 358 6.17 30.43 -14.64
CA ARG A 358 7.15 29.42 -15.06
C ARG A 358 7.71 28.58 -13.91
N SER A 359 7.26 28.77 -12.67
CA SER A 359 7.83 28.07 -11.52
C SER A 359 6.76 27.62 -10.54
N CYS A 360 6.81 26.36 -10.18
CA CYS A 360 5.98 25.76 -9.15
C CYS A 360 6.86 25.39 -7.94
N ARG A 361 6.33 25.61 -6.74
CA ARG A 361 6.94 25.17 -5.48
C ARG A 361 6.35 23.80 -5.13
N PRO A 362 7.16 22.75 -4.90
CA PRO A 362 6.63 21.48 -4.42
C PRO A 362 6.05 21.67 -3.02
N ILE A 363 4.80 21.23 -2.84
CA ILE A 363 4.12 21.32 -1.55
C ILE A 363 4.69 20.21 -0.65
N HIS A 364 5.01 20.55 0.59
CA HIS A 364 5.46 19.55 1.56
C HIS A 364 4.27 18.80 2.14
N ALA A 365 4.35 17.48 2.39
CA ALA A 365 3.22 16.68 2.90
C ALA A 365 2.61 17.23 4.20
N ARG A 366 3.44 17.80 5.09
CA ARG A 366 2.99 18.53 6.31
C ARG A 366 2.03 19.70 6.05
N GLU A 367 2.05 20.28 4.85
CA GLU A 367 1.19 21.40 4.47
C GLU A 367 -0.19 20.91 3.99
N LEU A 368 -0.37 19.59 3.82
CA LEU A 368 -1.67 19.00 3.53
C LEU A 368 -2.45 18.81 4.84
N THR A 369 -3.68 19.31 4.90
CA THR A 369 -4.50 19.29 6.12
C THR A 369 -4.71 17.89 6.68
N THR A 370 -5.01 16.92 5.81
CA THR A 370 -5.24 15.53 6.19
C THR A 370 -3.97 14.89 6.76
N VAL A 371 -2.83 15.05 6.11
CA VAL A 371 -1.55 14.54 6.61
C VAL A 371 -1.16 15.25 7.90
N ASN A 372 -1.29 16.57 7.98
CA ASN A 372 -0.95 17.36 9.17
C ASN A 372 -1.70 16.85 10.42
N ALA A 373 -3.00 16.55 10.30
CA ALA A 373 -3.82 16.06 11.40
C ALA A 373 -3.43 14.64 11.90
N PHE A 374 -3.00 13.75 11.00
CA PHE A 374 -2.73 12.35 11.34
C PHE A 374 -1.24 12.04 11.53
N ARG A 375 -0.34 12.88 11.02
CA ARG A 375 1.11 12.67 11.08
C ARG A 375 1.65 12.69 12.50
N SER A 376 1.16 13.58 13.37
CA SER A 376 1.73 13.74 14.71
C SER A 376 1.45 12.52 15.61
N MET A 377 2.53 11.95 16.16
CA MET A 377 2.49 10.90 17.18
C MET A 377 2.54 11.47 18.60
N MET A 378 2.56 12.79 18.78
CA MET A 378 2.89 13.37 20.08
C MET A 378 1.76 13.30 21.12
N HIS A 379 0.51 13.08 20.70
CA HIS A 379 -0.65 12.93 21.60
C HIS A 379 -0.42 11.82 22.63
N LYS A 380 -0.61 12.12 23.92
CA LYS A 380 -0.17 11.28 25.05
C LYS A 380 -0.73 9.85 25.00
N ASP A 381 -2.04 9.72 24.82
CA ASP A 381 -2.75 8.45 24.97
C ASP A 381 -2.94 7.69 23.65
N LEU A 382 -2.48 8.28 22.53
CA LEU A 382 -2.55 7.68 21.20
C LEU A 382 -1.67 6.42 21.07
N MET A 383 -2.27 5.33 20.59
CA MET A 383 -1.56 4.19 20.04
C MET A 383 -1.45 4.31 18.52
N MET A 384 -0.22 4.31 18.00
CA MET A 384 0.03 4.49 16.59
C MET A 384 1.26 3.72 16.13
N VAL A 385 1.12 3.04 14.99
CA VAL A 385 2.18 2.32 14.31
C VAL A 385 2.29 2.84 12.89
N GLY A 386 3.41 3.48 12.58
CA GLY A 386 3.78 3.83 11.21
C GLY A 386 4.76 2.80 10.65
N ALA A 387 4.58 2.33 9.42
CA ALA A 387 5.58 1.52 8.72
C ALA A 387 6.23 2.33 7.59
N PHE A 388 7.56 2.34 7.56
CA PHE A 388 8.32 2.96 6.47
C PHE A 388 8.39 2.03 5.28
N SER A 389 8.15 2.56 4.08
CA SER A 389 8.31 1.82 2.85
C SER A 389 9.48 2.36 2.04
N HIS A 390 10.62 1.67 2.09
CA HIS A 390 11.78 1.99 1.23
C HIS A 390 11.58 1.53 -0.22
N SER A 391 10.38 1.05 -0.57
CA SER A 391 9.96 0.87 -1.96
C SER A 391 9.47 2.18 -2.58
N THR A 392 9.11 3.18 -1.77
CA THR A 392 8.78 4.51 -2.28
C THR A 392 10.07 5.31 -2.48
N ALA A 393 10.09 6.17 -3.51
CA ALA A 393 11.27 6.95 -3.90
C ALA A 393 11.56 8.14 -2.96
N VAL A 394 11.38 7.96 -1.65
CA VAL A 394 11.43 9.01 -0.62
C VAL A 394 12.84 9.16 -0.01
N GLY A 395 13.76 8.23 -0.32
CA GLY A 395 15.12 8.23 0.22
C GLY A 395 15.16 7.90 1.72
N LYS A 396 16.36 7.96 2.31
CA LYS A 396 16.54 7.70 3.75
C LYS A 396 16.24 8.96 4.56
N LEU A 397 15.14 8.93 5.31
CA LEU A 397 14.81 9.98 6.27
C LEU A 397 15.76 9.96 7.47
N ARG A 398 15.96 11.14 8.08
CA ARG A 398 16.74 11.32 9.31
C ARG A 398 16.23 10.42 10.44
N LYS A 399 17.11 10.08 11.39
CA LYS A 399 16.75 9.25 12.55
C LYS A 399 15.65 9.91 13.37
N ASP A 400 15.86 11.19 13.68
CA ASP A 400 14.89 12.02 14.37
C ASP A 400 13.95 12.65 13.36
N LEU A 401 12.66 12.41 13.56
CA LEU A 401 11.59 12.94 12.75
C LEU A 401 10.82 13.97 13.58
N PRO A 402 10.41 15.10 13.00
CA PRO A 402 9.56 16.05 13.71
C PRO A 402 8.23 15.38 14.08
N GLU A 403 7.67 15.74 15.25
CA GLU A 403 6.38 15.23 15.74
C GLU A 403 6.31 13.71 15.97
N VAL A 404 7.47 13.05 16.04
CA VAL A 404 7.61 11.64 16.38
C VAL A 404 8.52 11.50 17.59
N PRO A 405 8.16 10.71 18.62
CA PRO A 405 9.04 10.49 19.76
C PRO A 405 10.39 9.88 19.34
N PRO A 406 11.52 10.29 19.95
CA PRO A 406 12.86 9.87 19.53
C PRO A 406 13.09 8.34 19.61
N ASN A 407 12.39 7.67 20.53
CA ASN A 407 12.50 6.22 20.75
C ASN A 407 11.39 5.40 20.04
N ALA A 408 10.58 6.03 19.18
CA ALA A 408 9.50 5.33 18.47
C ALA A 408 10.02 4.40 17.37
N ARG A 409 11.16 4.74 16.74
CA ARG A 409 11.70 3.98 15.59
C ARG A 409 12.28 2.63 16.04
N ILE A 410 11.79 1.55 15.44
CA ILE A 410 12.25 0.17 15.66
C ILE A 410 12.72 -0.39 14.33
N ASN A 411 13.90 -1.01 14.33
CA ASN A 411 14.41 -1.71 13.16
C ASN A 411 13.77 -3.10 13.04
N PHE A 412 13.03 -3.32 11.97
CA PHE A 412 12.40 -4.57 11.60
C PHE A 412 13.40 -5.45 10.83
N PRO A 413 13.79 -6.60 11.40
CA PRO A 413 14.86 -7.41 10.86
C PRO A 413 14.45 -8.11 9.55
N ARG A 414 15.47 -8.45 8.76
CA ARG A 414 15.35 -9.40 7.66
C ARG A 414 15.15 -10.82 8.20
N TYR A 415 14.90 -11.79 7.33
CA TYR A 415 14.79 -13.17 7.79
C TYR A 415 16.07 -13.61 8.48
N ASN A 416 15.93 -14.24 9.64
CA ASN A 416 17.01 -15.02 10.23
C ASN A 416 17.12 -16.37 9.49
N LEU A 417 18.10 -17.21 9.86
CA LEU A 417 18.30 -18.51 9.22
C LEU A 417 17.09 -19.44 9.35
N ASP A 418 16.45 -19.46 10.53
CA ASP A 418 15.30 -20.34 10.79
C ASP A 418 14.05 -19.90 10.00
N GLU A 419 13.77 -18.59 9.98
CA GLU A 419 12.70 -17.99 9.18
C GLU A 419 12.93 -18.24 7.69
N ALA A 420 14.16 -18.07 7.21
CA ALA A 420 14.53 -18.33 5.81
C ALA A 420 14.38 -19.81 5.45
N ALA A 421 14.82 -20.73 6.33
CA ALA A 421 14.65 -22.16 6.14
C ALA A 421 13.17 -22.51 5.98
N THR A 422 12.29 -22.03 6.88
CA THR A 422 10.85 -22.27 6.78
C THR A 422 10.27 -21.72 5.49
N VAL A 423 10.64 -20.49 5.08
CA VAL A 423 10.17 -19.90 3.81
C VAL A 423 10.61 -20.72 2.61
N CYS A 424 11.86 -21.18 2.58
CA CYS A 424 12.36 -22.02 1.51
C CYS A 424 11.62 -23.37 1.44
N HIS A 425 11.37 -24.02 2.58
CA HIS A 425 10.53 -25.22 2.67
C HIS A 425 9.10 -24.96 2.21
N TYR A 426 8.53 -23.79 2.53
CA TYR A 426 7.21 -23.39 2.04
C TYR A 426 7.19 -23.26 0.52
N TYR A 427 8.20 -22.65 -0.10
CA TYR A 427 8.27 -22.56 -1.56
C TYR A 427 8.45 -23.91 -2.24
N VAL A 428 9.15 -24.86 -1.61
CA VAL A 428 9.20 -26.26 -2.08
C VAL A 428 7.82 -26.93 -1.96
N ARG A 429 7.09 -26.69 -0.86
CA ARG A 429 5.73 -27.18 -0.67
C ARG A 429 4.77 -26.63 -1.72
N GLN A 430 4.97 -25.38 -2.13
CA GLN A 430 4.23 -24.73 -3.20
C GLN A 430 4.80 -24.99 -4.60
N GLN A 431 5.75 -25.91 -4.76
CA GLN A 431 6.31 -26.29 -6.05
C GLN A 431 6.88 -25.12 -6.87
N LEU A 432 7.34 -24.06 -6.20
CA LEU A 432 8.01 -22.91 -6.83
C LEU A 432 9.49 -23.19 -7.12
N VAL A 433 9.98 -24.33 -6.63
CA VAL A 433 11.38 -24.76 -6.69
C VAL A 433 11.38 -26.23 -7.08
N ASN A 434 12.33 -26.62 -7.94
CA ASN A 434 12.53 -28.03 -8.25
C ASN A 434 13.01 -28.76 -6.98
N ARG A 435 12.28 -29.81 -6.58
CA ARG A 435 12.60 -30.62 -5.40
C ARG A 435 14.00 -31.23 -5.47
N ASP A 436 14.47 -31.58 -6.66
CA ASP A 436 15.78 -32.21 -6.84
C ASP A 436 16.94 -31.23 -6.62
N ALA A 437 16.73 -29.95 -6.91
CA ALA A 437 17.71 -28.90 -6.69
C ALA A 437 17.73 -28.40 -5.23
N PHE A 438 16.69 -28.74 -4.45
CA PHE A 438 16.54 -28.29 -3.08
C PHE A 438 17.45 -29.08 -2.14
N SER A 439 18.46 -28.42 -1.59
CA SER A 439 19.37 -28.97 -0.60
C SER A 439 19.67 -27.96 0.50
N GLU A 440 20.14 -28.45 1.65
CA GLU A 440 20.55 -27.61 2.79
C GLU A 440 21.56 -26.53 2.41
N ASP A 441 22.52 -26.86 1.55
CA ASP A 441 23.53 -25.91 1.11
C ASP A 441 22.98 -24.91 0.10
N ASN A 442 22.08 -25.33 -0.78
CA ASN A 442 21.57 -24.48 -1.84
C ASN A 442 20.64 -23.39 -1.32
N TRP A 443 19.71 -23.69 -0.42
CA TRP A 443 18.85 -22.66 0.16
C TRP A 443 19.65 -21.69 1.04
N LYS A 444 20.70 -22.16 1.74
CA LYS A 444 21.63 -21.30 2.49
C LYS A 444 22.41 -20.37 1.57
N LYS A 445 22.89 -20.82 0.40
CA LYS A 445 23.54 -19.94 -0.59
C LYS A 445 22.59 -18.82 -1.01
N ILE A 446 21.32 -19.12 -1.27
CA ILE A 446 20.31 -18.10 -1.61
C ILE A 446 20.08 -17.15 -0.44
N TYR A 447 19.99 -17.67 0.80
CA TYR A 447 19.88 -16.83 1.99
C TYR A 447 21.03 -15.83 2.11
N TYR A 448 22.28 -16.27 1.93
CA TYR A 448 23.46 -15.40 1.99
C TYR A 448 23.50 -14.42 0.81
N LEU A 449 23.10 -14.84 -0.39
CA LEU A 449 23.04 -13.97 -1.57
C LEU A 449 22.00 -12.84 -1.40
N ALA A 450 20.81 -13.18 -0.90
CA ALA A 450 19.73 -12.24 -0.61
C ALA A 450 19.92 -11.49 0.72
N ASN A 451 20.88 -11.92 1.54
CA ASN A 451 21.09 -11.48 2.91
C ASN A 451 19.74 -11.42 3.68
N GLY A 452 18.95 -12.49 3.61
CA GLY A 452 17.64 -12.62 4.28
C GLY A 452 16.50 -11.72 3.76
N ASN A 453 16.64 -11.08 2.59
CA ASN A 453 15.56 -10.29 1.99
C ASN A 453 14.47 -11.20 1.40
N GLY A 454 13.23 -11.08 1.89
CA GLY A 454 12.14 -11.98 1.48
C GLY A 454 11.79 -11.90 -0.01
N SER A 455 11.77 -10.69 -0.59
CA SER A 455 11.47 -10.55 -2.02
C SER A 455 12.59 -11.08 -2.91
N GLU A 456 13.84 -10.96 -2.49
CA GLU A 456 14.99 -11.47 -3.25
C GLU A 456 15.05 -13.00 -3.14
N ILE A 457 14.83 -13.57 -1.94
CA ILE A 457 14.72 -15.03 -1.77
C ILE A 457 13.64 -15.58 -2.70
N ARG A 458 12.44 -15.02 -2.67
CA ARG A 458 11.34 -15.44 -3.54
C ARG A 458 11.68 -15.39 -5.03
N GLN A 459 12.40 -14.36 -5.46
CA GLN A 459 12.85 -14.23 -6.85
C GLN A 459 13.98 -15.19 -7.23
N LEU A 460 14.87 -15.51 -6.30
CA LEU A 460 16.06 -16.34 -6.57
C LEU A 460 15.78 -17.84 -6.47
N MET A 461 14.84 -18.24 -5.61
CA MET A 461 14.53 -19.65 -5.35
C MET A 461 14.17 -20.46 -6.61
N PRO A 462 13.37 -19.95 -7.57
CA PRO A 462 13.07 -20.68 -8.81
C PRO A 462 14.29 -20.96 -9.70
N PHE A 463 15.37 -20.19 -9.54
CA PHE A 463 16.61 -20.35 -10.32
C PHE A 463 17.63 -21.27 -9.65
N MET A 464 17.25 -21.93 -8.55
CA MET A 464 18.10 -22.92 -7.88
C MET A 464 18.37 -24.09 -8.83
N ARG A 465 19.65 -24.45 -8.97
CA ARG A 465 20.13 -25.57 -9.79
C ARG A 465 20.99 -26.50 -8.96
#